data_AF-Q4Z8R4-F1
#
_entry.id   AF-Q4Z8R4-F1
#
_cell.length_a   1.000
_cell.length_b   1.000
_cell.length_c   1.000
_cell.angle_alpha   90.00
_cell.angle_beta   90.00
_cell.angle_gamma   90.00
#
_symmetry.space_group_name_H-M   'P 1'
#
loop_
_entity.id
_entity.type
_entity.pdbx_description
1 polymer ?
#
loop_
_entity_poly.entity_id
_entity_poly.type
_entity_poly.pdbx_seq_one_letter_code
_entity_poly.pdbx_strand_id
1 'polypeptide(L)'
;VGTGYGRIVIPFANKSVSEISCHAKGANWLFPSVRTILDMGGQDCKAIRCGENGKVTKFVMNDKCAAGAGRSMGIMADLVDVPLAEIGPMSLDTEGDGIPISSTCVVFARSEVLRHMRRGASKSDVLAGACAALVARVESMLRRTGVATDFVVTGGIAKN
;
A
#
# COMPACT_ATOMS: atom_id res chain seq x y z
N VAL A 1 6.38 -15.11 19.84
CA VAL A 1 6.54 -13.65 19.65
C VAL A 1 5.24 -13.11 19.09
N GLY A 2 4.67 -12.06 19.69
CA GLY A 2 3.50 -11.35 19.17
C GLY A 2 3.93 -10.09 18.39
N THR A 3 3.29 -9.84 17.25
CA THR A 3 3.53 -8.66 16.40
C THR A 3 2.24 -8.13 15.78
N GLY A 4 2.32 -7.09 14.96
CA GLY A 4 1.17 -6.39 14.38
C GLY A 4 0.48 -5.42 15.36
N TYR A 5 -0.65 -4.89 14.93
CA TYR A 5 -1.47 -3.95 15.70
C TYR A 5 -1.93 -4.53 17.05
N GLY A 6 -2.43 -5.78 17.03
CA GLY A 6 -2.94 -6.47 18.21
C GLY A 6 -1.89 -7.08 19.13
N ARG A 7 -0.59 -6.84 18.92
CA ARG A 7 0.50 -7.55 19.64
C ARG A 7 0.45 -7.43 21.17
N ILE A 8 -0.19 -6.40 21.70
CA ILE A 8 -0.29 -6.13 23.15
C ILE A 8 -1.41 -6.93 23.83
N VAL A 9 -2.35 -7.49 23.06
CA VAL A 9 -3.49 -8.26 23.58
C VAL A 9 -3.34 -9.78 23.36
N ILE A 10 -2.14 -10.26 23.01
CA ILE A 10 -1.87 -11.69 22.77
C ILE A 10 -1.36 -12.34 24.07
N PRO A 11 -2.20 -13.06 24.84
CA PRO A 11 -1.86 -13.48 26.21
C PRO A 11 -0.79 -14.56 26.27
N PHE A 12 -0.60 -15.32 25.18
CA PHE A 12 0.37 -16.41 25.10
C PHE A 12 1.71 -16.00 24.48
N ALA A 13 1.90 -14.73 24.11
CA ALA A 13 3.15 -14.27 23.49
C ALA A 13 4.25 -14.03 24.55
N ASN A 14 5.36 -14.77 24.47
CA ASN A 14 6.49 -14.56 25.40
C ASN A 14 7.22 -13.21 25.21
N LYS A 15 7.10 -12.60 24.02
CA LYS A 15 7.71 -11.31 23.67
C LYS A 15 6.80 -10.56 22.71
N SER A 16 6.70 -9.24 22.88
CA SER A 16 6.01 -8.34 21.96
C SER A 16 7.04 -7.54 21.15
N VAL A 17 6.96 -7.61 19.82
CA VAL A 17 7.92 -6.97 18.90
C VAL A 17 7.16 -6.21 17.83
N SER A 18 7.63 -5.01 17.50
CA SER A 18 6.97 -4.18 16.49
C SER A 18 6.96 -4.86 15.12
N GLU A 19 5.85 -4.71 14.40
CA GLU A 19 5.71 -5.27 13.05
C GLU A 19 6.75 -4.70 12.08
N ILE A 20 7.17 -3.45 12.27
CA ILE A 20 8.26 -2.82 11.50
C ILE A 20 9.54 -3.65 11.63
N SER A 21 9.89 -4.05 12.86
CA SER A 21 11.09 -4.86 13.10
C SER A 21 10.92 -6.28 12.55
N CYS A 22 9.73 -6.86 12.71
CA CYS A 22 9.43 -8.19 12.18
C CYS A 22 9.47 -8.23 10.66
N HIS A 23 8.86 -7.25 9.97
CA HIS A 23 8.91 -7.12 8.51
C HIS A 23 10.32 -6.88 8.00
N ALA A 24 11.08 -5.95 8.61
CA ALA A 24 12.47 -5.71 8.21
C ALA A 24 13.33 -6.98 8.38
N LYS A 25 13.17 -7.69 9.50
CA LYS A 25 13.93 -8.91 9.77
C LYS A 25 13.51 -10.06 8.84
N GLY A 26 12.21 -10.23 8.60
CA GLY A 26 11.68 -11.25 7.70
C GLY A 26 12.07 -11.01 6.25
N ALA A 27 11.96 -9.76 5.78
CA ALA A 27 12.38 -9.38 4.43
C ALA A 27 13.88 -9.59 4.23
N ASN A 28 14.72 -9.19 5.19
CA ASN A 28 16.17 -9.42 5.12
C ASN A 28 16.55 -10.89 5.22
N TRP A 29 15.78 -11.70 5.95
CA TRP A 29 16.00 -13.15 5.98
C TRP A 29 15.68 -13.82 4.65
N LEU A 30 14.60 -13.41 3.96
CA LEU A 30 14.25 -13.89 2.62
C LEU A 30 15.18 -13.34 1.53
N PHE A 31 15.52 -12.06 1.64
CA PHE A 31 16.31 -11.30 0.67
C PHE A 31 17.46 -10.56 1.40
N PRO A 32 18.62 -11.20 1.60
CA PRO A 32 19.73 -10.61 2.39
C PRO A 32 20.23 -9.25 1.87
N SER A 33 20.08 -8.99 0.57
CA SER A 33 20.42 -7.73 -0.09
C SER A 33 19.38 -6.61 0.06
N VAL A 34 18.18 -6.89 0.59
CA VAL A 34 17.13 -5.88 0.73
C VAL A 34 17.59 -4.73 1.62
N ARG A 35 17.38 -3.50 1.17
CA ARG A 35 17.65 -2.29 1.96
C ARG A 35 16.40 -1.45 2.16
N THR A 36 15.39 -1.63 1.33
CA THR A 36 14.14 -0.89 1.41
C THR A 36 12.94 -1.83 1.36
N ILE A 37 12.02 -1.69 2.31
CA ILE A 37 10.78 -2.47 2.38
C ILE A 37 9.61 -1.48 2.36
N LEU A 38 8.63 -1.77 1.52
CA LEU A 38 7.33 -1.12 1.53
C LEU A 38 6.29 -2.13 2.03
N ASP A 39 5.81 -1.98 3.25
CA ASP A 39 4.73 -2.78 3.81
C ASP A 39 3.40 -2.03 3.64
N MET A 40 2.51 -2.57 2.81
CA MET A 40 1.21 -1.98 2.53
C MET A 40 0.06 -2.88 3.02
N GLY A 41 -0.47 -2.51 4.17
CA GLY A 41 -1.62 -3.16 4.79
C GLY A 41 -2.95 -2.55 4.34
N GLY A 42 -4.02 -2.99 5.02
CA GLY A 42 -5.37 -2.46 4.78
C GLY A 42 -5.57 -1.05 5.33
N GLN A 43 -5.00 -0.73 6.50
CA GLN A 43 -5.25 0.54 7.20
C GLN A 43 -4.06 1.49 7.18
N ASP A 44 -2.85 0.95 7.10
CA ASP A 44 -1.61 1.72 7.12
C ASP A 44 -0.65 1.26 6.01
N CYS A 45 0.37 2.09 5.81
CA CYS A 45 1.48 1.83 4.92
C CYS A 45 2.78 2.24 5.61
N LYS A 46 3.87 1.50 5.38
CA LYS A 46 5.16 1.70 6.03
C LYS A 46 6.28 1.59 4.99
N ALA A 47 7.05 2.66 4.85
CA ALA A 47 8.32 2.63 4.13
C ALA A 47 9.45 2.45 5.15
N ILE A 48 10.27 1.41 4.99
CA ILE A 48 11.24 0.96 5.98
C ILE A 48 12.59 0.82 5.29
N ARG A 49 13.63 1.41 5.90
CA ARG A 49 15.04 1.17 5.57
C ARG A 49 15.64 0.24 6.61
N CYS A 50 16.41 -0.74 6.15
CA CYS A 50 17.15 -1.65 7.03
C CYS A 50 18.64 -1.72 6.67
N GLY A 51 19.44 -2.07 7.66
CA GLY A 51 20.84 -2.44 7.48
C GLY A 51 21.00 -3.91 7.06
N GLU A 52 22.24 -4.35 6.93
CA GLU A 52 22.60 -5.67 6.40
C GLU A 52 22.06 -6.85 7.20
N ASN A 53 21.87 -6.65 8.50
CA ASN A 53 21.33 -7.64 9.44
C ASN A 53 19.80 -7.54 9.63
N GLY A 54 19.12 -6.72 8.82
CA GLY A 54 17.67 -6.49 8.91
C GLY A 54 17.27 -5.56 10.05
N LYS A 55 18.22 -4.89 10.72
CA LYS A 55 17.91 -3.87 11.73
C LYS A 55 17.37 -2.62 11.04
N VAL A 56 16.23 -2.11 11.52
CA VAL A 56 15.60 -0.88 11.02
C VAL A 56 16.53 0.30 11.27
N THR A 57 16.82 1.07 10.23
CA THR A 57 17.65 2.29 10.30
C THR A 57 16.81 3.55 10.18
N LYS A 58 15.72 3.50 9.41
CA LYS A 58 14.76 4.60 9.25
C LYS A 58 13.42 4.04 8.82
N PHE A 59 12.32 4.67 9.20
CA PHE A 59 11.01 4.33 8.66
C PHE A 59 10.10 5.57 8.60
N VAL A 60 9.11 5.52 7.71
CA VAL A 60 8.01 6.46 7.61
C VAL A 60 6.72 5.66 7.54
N MET A 61 5.71 6.06 8.30
CA MET A 61 4.40 5.40 8.33
C MET A 61 3.30 6.40 8.00
N ASN A 62 2.27 5.91 7.30
CA ASN A 62 0.99 6.58 7.17
C ASN A 62 -0.08 5.67 7.80
N ASP A 63 -0.56 6.06 8.97
CA ASP A 63 -1.55 5.34 9.79
C ASP A 63 -2.86 6.11 9.99
N LYS A 64 -2.87 7.42 9.67
CA LYS A 64 -4.03 8.30 9.86
C LYS A 64 -4.95 8.40 8.65
N CYS A 65 -4.48 7.99 7.46
CA CYS A 65 -5.18 8.26 6.21
C CYS A 65 -5.31 7.00 5.34
N ALA A 66 -6.55 6.64 5.03
CA ALA A 66 -6.88 5.51 4.14
C ALA A 66 -6.37 5.70 2.70
N ALA A 67 -6.10 6.93 2.28
CA ALA A 67 -5.69 7.26 0.92
C ALA A 67 -4.39 6.53 0.50
N GLY A 68 -3.46 6.29 1.43
CA GLY A 68 -2.19 5.61 1.15
C GLY A 68 -2.17 4.13 1.54
N ALA A 69 -3.32 3.51 1.79
CA ALA A 69 -3.45 2.14 2.29
C ALA A 69 -4.48 1.35 1.50
N GLY A 70 -4.52 0.03 1.69
CA GLY A 70 -5.38 -0.86 0.92
C GLY A 70 -6.89 -0.61 1.07
N ARG A 71 -7.33 0.06 2.15
CA ARG A 71 -8.72 0.48 2.32
C ARG A 71 -9.17 1.41 1.19
N SER A 72 -8.27 2.22 0.61
CA SER A 72 -8.62 3.03 -0.56
C SER A 72 -9.04 2.17 -1.75
N MET A 73 -8.31 1.09 -2.03
CA MET A 73 -8.63 0.16 -3.12
C MET A 73 -9.93 -0.59 -2.84
N GLY A 74 -10.18 -1.00 -1.60
CA GLY A 74 -11.48 -1.59 -1.22
C GLY A 74 -12.66 -0.66 -1.49
N ILE A 75 -12.53 0.63 -1.17
CA ILE A 75 -13.57 1.62 -1.46
C ILE A 75 -13.79 1.79 -2.97
N MET A 76 -12.72 1.73 -3.77
CA MET A 76 -12.83 1.81 -5.23
C MET A 76 -13.45 0.54 -5.83
N ALA A 77 -13.08 -0.63 -5.32
CA ALA A 77 -13.67 -1.92 -5.69
C ALA A 77 -15.19 -1.90 -5.50
N ASP A 78 -15.63 -1.50 -4.30
CA ASP A 78 -17.05 -1.40 -3.95
C ASP A 78 -17.78 -0.36 -4.82
N LEU A 79 -17.11 0.75 -5.15
CA LEU A 79 -17.71 1.82 -5.94
C LEU A 79 -17.99 1.41 -7.39
N VAL A 80 -17.05 0.68 -8.00
CA VAL A 80 -17.16 0.26 -9.40
C VAL A 80 -17.73 -1.15 -9.53
N ASP A 81 -18.15 -1.76 -8.42
CA ASP A 81 -18.73 -3.10 -8.33
C ASP A 81 -17.84 -4.15 -9.03
N VAL A 82 -16.63 -4.32 -8.48
CA VAL A 82 -15.66 -5.34 -8.89
C VAL A 82 -15.03 -5.98 -7.65
N PRO A 83 -14.63 -7.26 -7.70
CA PRO A 83 -13.86 -7.86 -6.62
C PRO A 83 -12.52 -7.15 -6.43
N LEU A 84 -12.07 -6.98 -5.19
CA LEU A 84 -10.79 -6.33 -4.88
C LEU A 84 -9.59 -6.98 -5.59
N ALA A 85 -9.62 -8.30 -5.77
CA ALA A 85 -8.56 -9.04 -6.46
C ALA A 85 -8.49 -8.77 -7.98
N GLU A 86 -9.58 -8.25 -8.57
CA GLU A 86 -9.64 -7.93 -10.00
C GLU A 86 -9.15 -6.51 -10.31
N ILE A 87 -8.90 -5.68 -9.29
CA ILE A 87 -8.43 -4.30 -9.51
C ILE A 87 -7.14 -4.29 -10.33
N GLY A 88 -6.14 -5.06 -9.92
CA GLY A 88 -4.83 -5.13 -10.57
C GLY A 88 -4.95 -5.53 -12.04
N PRO A 89 -5.49 -6.73 -12.35
CA PRO A 89 -5.72 -7.17 -13.72
C PRO A 89 -6.52 -6.16 -14.55
N MET A 90 -7.67 -5.69 -14.06
CA MET A 90 -8.51 -4.75 -14.82
C MET A 90 -7.85 -3.39 -15.01
N SER A 91 -7.00 -2.94 -14.08
CA SER A 91 -6.26 -1.69 -14.21
C SER A 91 -5.21 -1.73 -15.32
N LEU A 92 -4.82 -2.92 -15.79
CA LEU A 92 -3.88 -3.11 -16.91
C LEU A 92 -4.59 -3.20 -18.27
N ASP A 93 -5.91 -3.39 -18.28
CA ASP A 93 -6.72 -3.49 -19.51
C ASP A 93 -7.11 -2.12 -20.10
N THR A 94 -6.57 -1.02 -19.57
CA THR A 94 -6.79 0.33 -20.11
C THR A 94 -6.01 0.53 -21.41
N GLU A 95 -6.58 1.27 -22.37
CA GLU A 95 -5.93 1.60 -23.63
C GLU A 95 -4.84 2.70 -23.48
N GLY A 96 -4.62 3.24 -22.27
CA GLY A 96 -3.65 4.31 -22.00
C GLY A 96 -3.25 4.41 -20.52
N ASP A 97 -2.99 5.62 -20.03
CA ASP A 97 -2.55 5.85 -18.63
C ASP A 97 -3.70 5.84 -17.60
N GLY A 98 -4.92 5.47 -18.03
CA GLY A 98 -6.15 5.61 -17.25
C GLY A 98 -6.60 7.07 -17.06
N ILE A 99 -7.58 7.27 -16.18
CA ILE A 99 -8.12 8.61 -15.88
C ILE A 99 -7.44 9.17 -14.62
N PRO A 100 -6.73 10.31 -14.71
CA PRO A 100 -6.11 10.92 -13.54
C PRO A 100 -7.13 11.24 -12.45
N ILE A 101 -6.89 10.75 -11.23
CA ILE A 101 -7.67 11.10 -10.04
C ILE A 101 -6.92 12.16 -9.26
N SER A 102 -7.42 13.39 -9.31
CA SER A 102 -6.78 14.57 -8.70
C SER A 102 -6.94 14.63 -7.18
N SER A 103 -8.01 14.03 -6.64
CA SER A 103 -8.35 14.13 -5.23
C SER A 103 -7.46 13.26 -4.33
N THR A 104 -6.76 13.89 -3.38
CA THR A 104 -5.96 13.17 -2.37
C THR A 104 -6.83 12.43 -1.35
N CYS A 105 -7.94 13.02 -0.92
CA CYS A 105 -8.84 12.39 0.05
C CYS A 105 -9.67 11.31 -0.64
N VAL A 106 -9.70 10.08 -0.10
CA VAL A 106 -10.47 8.97 -0.68
C VAL A 106 -11.97 9.28 -0.79
N VAL A 107 -12.50 10.11 0.11
CA VAL A 107 -13.91 10.55 0.07
C VAL A 107 -14.19 11.40 -1.16
N PHE A 108 -13.29 12.33 -1.52
CA PHE A 108 -13.44 13.15 -2.71
C PHE A 108 -13.08 12.40 -3.98
N ALA A 109 -12.07 11.52 -3.92
CA ALA A 109 -11.71 10.64 -5.02
C ALA A 109 -12.89 9.74 -5.43
N ARG A 110 -13.67 9.22 -4.47
CA ARG A 110 -14.90 8.48 -4.76
C ARG A 110 -15.89 9.29 -5.60
N SER A 111 -16.14 10.55 -5.22
CA SER A 111 -17.06 11.42 -5.96
C SER A 111 -16.54 11.76 -7.36
N GLU A 112 -15.23 11.96 -7.49
CA GLU A 112 -14.54 12.18 -8.77
C GLU A 112 -14.67 10.96 -9.68
N VAL A 113 -14.38 9.76 -9.18
CA VAL A 113 -14.54 8.50 -9.92
C VAL A 113 -15.98 8.31 -10.39
N LEU A 114 -16.95 8.51 -9.51
CA LEU A 114 -18.37 8.36 -9.88
C LEU A 114 -18.76 9.33 -11.01
N ARG A 115 -18.22 10.55 -10.99
CA ARG A 115 -18.42 11.52 -12.07
C ARG A 115 -17.80 11.05 -13.39
N HIS A 116 -16.62 10.44 -13.37
CA HIS A 116 -15.99 9.87 -14.57
C HIS A 116 -16.82 8.72 -15.14
N MET A 117 -17.28 7.80 -14.30
CA MET A 117 -18.16 6.70 -14.74
C MET A 117 -19.46 7.21 -15.38
N ARG A 118 -20.09 8.24 -14.80
CA ARG A 118 -21.28 8.89 -15.38
C ARG A 118 -21.02 9.53 -16.75
N ARG A 119 -19.77 9.85 -17.07
CA ARG A 119 -19.34 10.39 -18.38
C ARG A 119 -18.94 9.30 -19.36
N GLY A 120 -19.13 8.02 -19.02
CA GLY A 120 -18.82 6.88 -19.89
C GLY A 120 -17.40 6.35 -19.76
N ALA A 121 -16.64 6.75 -18.74
CA ALA A 121 -15.34 6.15 -18.46
C ALA A 121 -15.48 4.64 -18.20
N SER A 122 -14.55 3.85 -18.74
CA SER A 122 -14.49 2.43 -18.44
C SER A 122 -14.07 2.18 -16.99
N LYS A 123 -14.42 1.00 -16.45
CA LYS A 123 -13.95 0.59 -15.12
C LYS A 123 -12.42 0.50 -15.11
N SER A 124 -11.82 -0.04 -16.16
CA SER A 124 -10.36 -0.18 -16.31
C SER A 124 -9.63 1.15 -16.22
N ASP A 125 -10.10 2.19 -16.92
CA ASP A 125 -9.47 3.52 -16.88
C ASP A 125 -9.52 4.16 -15.49
N VAL A 126 -10.66 4.00 -14.82
CA VAL A 126 -10.86 4.48 -13.45
C VAL A 126 -9.96 3.75 -12.47
N LEU A 127 -9.84 2.42 -12.59
CA LEU A 127 -9.01 1.60 -11.71
C LEU A 127 -7.52 1.88 -11.93
N ALA A 128 -7.08 2.05 -13.17
CA ALA A 128 -5.73 2.52 -13.51
C ALA A 128 -5.41 3.86 -12.83
N GLY A 129 -6.34 4.82 -12.92
CA GLY A 129 -6.25 6.10 -12.22
C GLY A 129 -6.15 5.98 -10.70
N ALA A 130 -6.92 5.06 -10.11
CA ALA A 130 -6.90 4.80 -8.67
C ALA A 130 -5.58 4.18 -8.21
N CYS A 131 -5.04 3.23 -8.96
CA CYS A 131 -3.73 2.64 -8.73
C CYS A 131 -2.63 3.71 -8.82
N ALA A 132 -2.64 4.55 -9.86
CA ALA A 132 -1.69 5.65 -10.02
C ALA A 132 -1.75 6.64 -8.85
N ALA A 133 -2.96 7.02 -8.40
CA ALA A 133 -3.13 7.90 -7.25
C ALA A 133 -2.63 7.29 -5.94
N LEU A 134 -2.75 5.97 -5.76
CA LEU A 134 -2.18 5.25 -4.62
C LEU A 134 -0.65 5.26 -4.68
N VAL A 135 -0.05 4.96 -5.84
CA VAL A 135 1.40 4.95 -6.04
C VAL A 135 2.01 6.32 -5.73
N ALA A 136 1.43 7.41 -6.24
CA ALA A 136 1.92 8.77 -5.98
C ALA A 136 2.02 9.11 -4.48
N ARG A 137 1.07 8.60 -3.67
CA ARG A 137 1.06 8.80 -2.21
C ARG A 137 2.18 8.02 -1.53
N VAL A 138 2.39 6.78 -1.96
CA VAL A 138 3.42 5.90 -1.40
C VAL A 138 4.82 6.36 -1.82
N GLU A 139 4.97 6.85 -3.04
CA GLU A 139 6.23 7.36 -3.56
C GLU A 139 6.76 8.53 -2.71
N SER A 140 5.88 9.44 -2.27
CA SER A 140 6.24 10.52 -1.35
C SER A 140 6.84 10.00 -0.03
N MET A 141 6.29 8.91 0.51
CA MET A 141 6.83 8.27 1.72
C MET A 141 8.18 7.59 1.46
N LEU A 142 8.31 6.91 0.33
CA LEU A 142 9.56 6.27 -0.09
C LEU A 142 10.68 7.29 -0.26
N ARG A 143 10.41 8.43 -0.91
CA ARG A 143 11.37 9.53 -1.07
C ARG A 143 11.86 10.08 0.27
N ARG A 144 10.95 10.28 1.23
CA ARG A 144 11.29 10.73 2.59
C ARG A 144 12.12 9.71 3.37
N THR A 145 11.90 8.43 3.14
CA THR A 145 12.67 7.35 3.78
C THR A 145 14.06 7.20 3.14
N GLY A 146 14.16 7.49 1.83
CA GLY A 146 15.32 7.26 1.00
C GLY A 146 15.29 5.82 0.46
N VAL A 147 15.25 5.66 -0.86
CA VAL A 147 15.18 4.33 -1.51
C VAL A 147 16.60 3.80 -1.78
N ALA A 148 16.81 2.53 -1.53
CA ALA A 148 18.03 1.79 -1.88
C ALA A 148 17.64 0.38 -2.32
N THR A 149 18.39 -0.13 -3.28
CA THR A 149 18.30 -1.50 -3.73
C THR A 149 18.92 -2.45 -2.68
N ASP A 150 18.37 -3.64 -2.48
CA ASP A 150 17.14 -4.14 -3.13
C ASP A 150 15.87 -3.63 -2.45
N PHE A 151 14.79 -3.54 -3.22
CA PHE A 151 13.49 -3.02 -2.81
C PHE A 151 12.42 -4.11 -2.84
N VAL A 152 11.67 -4.28 -1.74
CA VAL A 152 10.62 -5.30 -1.63
C VAL A 152 9.31 -4.64 -1.21
N VAL A 153 8.22 -5.07 -1.84
CA VAL A 153 6.84 -4.74 -1.45
C VAL A 153 6.23 -5.93 -0.70
N THR A 154 5.62 -5.67 0.45
CA THR A 154 4.95 -6.67 1.31
C THR A 154 3.57 -6.17 1.73
N GLY A 155 2.83 -7.01 2.45
CA GLY A 155 1.47 -6.70 2.88
C GLY A 155 0.42 -7.16 1.86
N GLY A 156 -0.86 -6.90 2.15
CA GLY A 156 -1.98 -7.37 1.34
C GLY A 156 -2.03 -6.75 -0.05
N ILE A 157 -1.59 -5.50 -0.18
CA ILE A 157 -1.58 -4.77 -1.46
C ILE A 157 -0.55 -5.30 -2.43
N ALA A 158 0.49 -6.00 -1.96
CA ALA A 158 1.47 -6.65 -2.85
C ALA A 158 0.87 -7.77 -3.74
N LYS A 159 -0.40 -8.13 -3.52
CA LYS A 159 -1.14 -9.09 -4.33
C LYS A 159 -2.00 -8.45 -5.43
N ASN A 160 -2.02 -7.12 -5.49
CA ASN A 160 -2.68 -6.34 -6.53
C ASN A 160 -1.78 -6.24 -7.75
#